data_AF-A0A087AFM5-F1
#
_entry.id   AF-A0A087AFM5-F1
#
_cell.length_a   1.000
_cell.length_b   1.000
_cell.length_c   1.000
_cell.angle_alpha   90.00
_cell.angle_beta   90.00
_cell.angle_gamma   90.00
#
_symmetry.space_group_name_H-M   'P 1'
#
loop_
_entity.id
_entity.type
_entity.pdbx_description
1 polymer ?
#
loop_
_entity_poly.entity_id
_entity_poly.type
_entity_poly.pdbx_seq_one_letter_code
_entity_poly.pdbx_strand_id
1 'polypeptide(L)'
;MPYLCCLPGLLCGIAACVTDLRRRTVPRRLVAAGIAAQLAVWMLLAWTGADPAAPLRAAAGLVCGAGVQLVLALVRPGALGFGDVTASALVGCVVGAFGAVTFVRWWLLMGVCGLLWLAIWPRYAKRRPGVDARVPFVPVIVAAGAFAVLAAVAG
;
A
#
# COMPACT_ATOMS: atom_id res chain seq x y z
N MET A 1 4.88 18.23 -11.16
CA MET A 1 3.96 17.11 -11.45
C MET A 1 4.04 16.07 -10.34
N PRO A 2 3.22 16.19 -9.28
CA PRO A 2 3.37 15.39 -8.05
C PRO A 2 3.18 13.89 -8.26
N TYR A 3 2.42 13.47 -9.28
CA TYR A 3 2.20 12.05 -9.60
C TYR A 3 3.46 11.29 -10.02
N LEU A 4 4.45 11.94 -10.65
CA LEU A 4 5.72 11.30 -11.03
C LEU A 4 6.54 10.89 -9.80
N CYS A 5 6.36 11.59 -8.67
CA CYS A 5 7.09 11.33 -7.45
C CYS A 5 6.64 10.02 -6.78
N CYS A 6 5.47 9.50 -7.15
CA CYS A 6 4.92 8.23 -6.63
C CYS A 6 5.35 7.01 -7.46
N LEU A 7 6.06 7.20 -8.59
CA LEU A 7 6.40 6.11 -9.51
C LEU A 7 7.15 4.94 -8.85
N PRO A 8 8.17 5.16 -8.00
CA PRO A 8 8.88 4.04 -7.37
C PRO A 8 7.93 3.18 -6.52
N GLY A 9 7.11 3.82 -5.69
CA GLY A 9 6.12 3.14 -4.86
C GLY A 9 5.02 2.45 -5.66
N LEU A 10 4.54 3.07 -6.74
CA LEU A 10 3.52 2.50 -7.63
C LEU A 10 4.05 1.25 -8.35
N LEU A 11 5.24 1.33 -8.96
CA LEU A 11 5.86 0.21 -9.67
C LEU A 11 6.16 -0.95 -8.71
N CYS A 12 6.69 -0.65 -7.53
CA CYS A 12 6.92 -1.64 -6.49
C CYS A 12 5.60 -2.26 -5.99
N GLY A 13 4.56 -1.45 -5.80
CA GLY A 13 3.22 -1.91 -5.42
C GLY A 13 2.62 -2.86 -6.45
N ILE A 14 2.68 -2.52 -7.74
CA ILE A 14 2.21 -3.38 -8.84
C ILE A 14 3.00 -4.70 -8.86
N ALA A 15 4.32 -4.65 -8.73
CA ALA A 15 5.15 -5.86 -8.66
C ALA A 15 4.81 -6.72 -7.43
N ALA A 16 4.50 -6.10 -6.29
CA ALA A 16 4.01 -6.79 -5.09
C ALA A 16 2.63 -7.43 -5.33
N CYS A 17 1.71 -6.76 -6.03
CA CYS A 17 0.42 -7.35 -6.40
C CYS A 17 0.58 -8.58 -7.31
N VAL A 18 1.45 -8.50 -8.31
CA VAL A 18 1.70 -9.62 -9.24
C VAL A 18 2.29 -10.82 -8.50
N THR A 19 3.22 -10.59 -7.58
CA THR A 19 3.84 -11.66 -6.78
C THR A 19 2.86 -12.23 -5.75
N ASP A 20 2.02 -11.40 -5.13
CA ASP A 20 0.96 -11.85 -4.22
C ASP A 20 -0.09 -12.71 -4.95
N LEU A 21 -0.57 -12.27 -6.12
CA LEU A 21 -1.55 -13.01 -6.92
C LEU A 21 -1.00 -14.35 -7.43
N ARG A 22 0.27 -14.39 -7.86
CA ARG A 22 0.88 -15.59 -8.46
C ARG A 22 1.47 -16.57 -7.44
N ARG A 23 2.14 -16.04 -6.42
CA ARG A 23 2.98 -16.83 -5.50
C ARG A 23 2.58 -16.69 -4.03
N ARG A 24 1.55 -15.90 -3.70
CA ARG A 24 1.06 -15.69 -2.31
C ARG A 24 2.14 -15.24 -1.35
N THR A 25 3.16 -14.59 -1.89
CA THR A 25 4.34 -14.19 -1.16
C THR A 25 4.75 -12.82 -1.66
N VAL A 26 4.91 -11.89 -0.72
CA VAL A 26 5.42 -10.55 -1.00
C VAL A 26 6.93 -10.57 -0.73
N PRO A 27 7.78 -10.40 -1.76
CA PRO A 27 9.22 -10.44 -1.58
C PRO A 27 9.67 -9.24 -0.76
N ARG A 28 10.13 -9.49 0.47
CA ARG A 28 10.54 -8.44 1.42
C ARG A 28 11.59 -7.48 0.86
N ARG A 29 12.52 -8.01 0.06
CA ARG A 29 13.57 -7.22 -0.61
C ARG A 29 12.99 -6.22 -1.62
N LEU A 30 11.95 -6.61 -2.35
CA LEU A 30 11.26 -5.74 -3.30
C LEU A 30 10.60 -4.57 -2.56
N VAL A 31 9.85 -4.87 -1.51
CA VAL A 31 9.15 -3.84 -0.71
C VAL A 31 10.14 -2.89 -0.03
N ALA A 32 11.21 -3.42 0.56
CA ALA A 32 12.25 -2.59 1.16
C ALA A 32 12.94 -1.68 0.14
N ALA A 33 13.25 -2.20 -1.05
CA ALA A 33 13.81 -1.40 -2.14
C ALA A 33 12.83 -0.31 -2.61
N GLY A 34 11.54 -0.63 -2.72
CA GLY A 34 10.49 0.33 -3.07
C GLY A 34 10.36 1.45 -2.04
N ILE A 35 10.38 1.12 -0.74
CA ILE A 35 10.35 2.10 0.35
C ILE A 35 11.59 3.00 0.29
N ALA A 36 12.78 2.41 0.13
CA ALA A 36 14.04 3.16 0.06
C ALA A 36 14.04 4.13 -1.13
N ALA A 37 13.63 3.66 -2.31
CA ALA A 37 13.52 4.49 -3.50
C ALA A 37 12.47 5.60 -3.33
N GLN A 38 11.33 5.30 -2.71
CA GLN A 38 10.27 6.28 -2.48
C GLN A 38 10.70 7.36 -1.48
N LEU A 39 11.38 6.98 -0.39
CA LEU A 39 11.95 7.93 0.57
C LEU A 39 13.04 8.79 -0.08
N ALA A 40 13.88 8.24 -0.96
CA ALA A 40 14.89 9.01 -1.69
C ALA A 40 14.25 10.10 -2.56
N VAL A 41 13.12 9.81 -3.22
CA VAL A 41 12.37 10.82 -3.98
C VAL A 41 11.83 11.92 -3.07
N TRP A 42 11.25 11.56 -1.92
CA TRP A 42 10.78 12.57 -0.96
C TRP A 42 11.91 13.41 -0.36
N MET A 43 13.07 12.81 -0.10
CA MET A 43 14.27 13.52 0.35
C MET A 43 14.79 14.49 -0.70
N LEU A 44 14.77 14.09 -1.98
CA LEU A 44 15.17 14.98 -3.08
C LEU A 44 14.22 16.18 -3.21
N LEU A 45 12.91 15.97 -3.05
CA LEU A 45 11.92 17.06 -3.03
C LEU A 45 12.09 18.02 -1.86
N ALA A 46 12.47 17.50 -0.69
CA ALA A 46 12.80 18.34 0.46
C ALA A 46 14.08 19.16 0.20
N TRP A 47 15.09 18.55 -0.43
CA TRP A 47 16.34 19.20 -0.78
C TRP A 47 16.16 20.36 -1.77
N THR A 48 15.23 20.23 -2.73
CA THR A 48 14.91 21.32 -3.67
C THR A 48 14.08 22.44 -3.05
N GLY A 49 13.68 22.32 -1.78
CA GLY A 49 12.87 23.31 -1.07
C GLY A 49 11.39 23.33 -1.49
N ALA A 50 10.96 22.40 -2.35
CA ALA A 50 9.56 22.33 -2.80
C ALA A 50 8.62 21.91 -1.66
N ASP A 51 9.03 20.93 -0.86
CA ASP A 51 8.25 20.44 0.27
C ASP A 51 9.16 19.79 1.35
N PRO A 52 9.69 20.59 2.29
CA PRO A 52 10.63 20.08 3.30
C PRO A 52 9.98 19.11 4.30
N ALA A 53 8.66 19.15 4.46
CA ALA A 53 7.93 18.29 5.39
C ALA A 53 7.54 16.92 4.78
N ALA A 54 7.72 16.72 3.46
CA ALA A 54 7.34 15.49 2.77
C ALA A 54 8.01 14.22 3.33
N PRO A 55 9.33 14.19 3.63
CA PRO A 55 9.99 12.99 4.18
C PRO A 55 9.44 12.60 5.55
N LEU A 56 9.17 13.58 6.42
CA LEU A 56 8.63 13.33 7.75
C LEU A 56 7.22 12.76 7.67
N ARG A 57 6.37 13.34 6.81
CA ARG A 57 5.01 12.83 6.57
C ARG A 57 5.00 11.45 5.92
N ALA A 58 5.93 11.18 5.01
CA ALA A 58 6.13 9.86 4.42
C ALA A 58 6.57 8.83 5.48
N ALA A 59 7.52 9.18 6.35
CA ALA A 59 7.95 8.32 7.43
C ALA A 59 6.82 8.04 8.44
N ALA A 60 6.05 9.08 8.80
CA ALA A 60 4.86 8.91 9.65
C ALA A 60 3.84 7.99 8.99
N GLY A 61 3.52 8.20 7.72
CA GLY A 61 2.59 7.34 6.97
C GLY A 61 3.08 5.89 6.86
N LEU A 62 4.38 5.67 6.68
CA LEU A 62 4.99 4.33 6.70
C LEU A 62 4.78 3.66 8.05
N VAL A 63 5.15 4.33 9.14
CA VAL A 63 5.06 3.78 10.50
C VAL A 63 3.62 3.53 10.89
N CYS A 64 2.71 4.47 10.62
CA CYS A 64 1.29 4.32 10.90
C CYS A 64 0.66 3.22 10.04
N GLY A 65 0.95 3.19 8.74
CA GLY A 65 0.44 2.16 7.82
C GLY A 65 0.88 0.75 8.23
N ALA A 66 2.17 0.57 8.52
CA ALA A 66 2.70 -0.68 9.01
C ALA A 66 2.16 -1.04 10.41
N GLY A 67 2.14 -0.06 11.32
CA GLY A 67 1.75 -0.25 12.71
C GLY A 67 0.30 -0.67 12.85
N VAL A 68 -0.64 0.01 12.17
CA VAL A 68 -2.06 -0.37 12.19
C VAL A 68 -2.24 -1.78 11.61
N GLN A 69 -1.61 -2.07 10.47
CA GLN A 69 -1.74 -3.39 9.84
C GLN A 69 -1.11 -4.50 10.69
N LEU A 70 0.00 -4.21 11.38
CA LEU A 70 0.65 -5.14 12.30
C LEU A 70 -0.24 -5.40 13.51
N VAL A 71 -0.83 -4.37 14.11
CA VAL A 71 -1.78 -4.53 15.22
C VAL A 71 -2.96 -5.39 14.79
N LEU A 72 -3.54 -5.15 13.61
CA LEU A 72 -4.62 -5.99 13.08
C LEU A 72 -4.20 -7.45 12.89
N ALA A 73 -2.97 -7.70 12.41
CA ALA A 73 -2.42 -9.04 12.26
C ALA A 73 -2.19 -9.75 13.60
N LEU A 74 -1.82 -9.00 14.65
CA LEU A 74 -1.64 -9.53 16.00
C LEU A 74 -2.98 -9.78 16.72
N VAL A 75 -3.99 -8.94 16.50
CA VAL A 75 -5.34 -9.08 17.08
C VAL A 75 -6.07 -10.29 16.48
N ARG A 76 -5.88 -10.57 15.19
CA ARG A 76 -6.47 -11.73 14.50
C ARG A 76 -5.38 -12.54 13.76
N PRO A 77 -4.62 -13.38 14.48
CA PRO A 77 -3.60 -14.23 13.88
C PRO A 77 -4.20 -15.11 12.78
N GLY A 78 -3.56 -15.13 11.61
CA GLY A 78 -3.98 -15.93 10.46
C GLY A 78 -5.00 -15.26 9.52
N ALA A 79 -5.58 -14.11 9.90
CA ALA A 79 -6.42 -13.32 9.00
C ALA A 79 -5.60 -12.41 8.06
N LEU A 80 -4.46 -11.92 8.54
CA LEU A 80 -3.59 -10.97 7.84
C LEU A 80 -2.16 -11.49 7.80
N GLY A 81 -1.52 -11.40 6.64
CA GLY A 81 -0.15 -11.82 6.44
C GLY A 81 0.86 -10.71 6.74
N PHE A 82 2.09 -11.10 7.06
CA PHE A 82 3.20 -10.14 7.14
C PHE A 82 3.43 -9.40 5.81
N GLY A 83 3.06 -10.01 4.68
CA GLY A 83 3.06 -9.35 3.37
C GLY A 83 2.19 -8.09 3.35
N ASP A 84 0.99 -8.15 3.94
CA ASP A 84 0.05 -7.03 4.00
C ASP A 84 0.60 -5.88 4.86
N VAL A 85 1.29 -6.20 5.95
CA VAL A 85 1.97 -5.22 6.81
C VAL A 85 3.04 -4.48 6.01
N THR A 86 3.88 -5.21 5.27
CA THR A 86 4.94 -4.58 4.49
C THR A 86 4.39 -3.78 3.30
N ALA A 87 3.33 -4.26 2.65
CA ALA A 87 2.65 -3.52 1.59
C ALA A 87 2.02 -2.22 2.12
N SER A 88 1.41 -2.28 3.31
CA SER A 88 0.85 -1.09 3.99
C SER A 88 1.93 -0.10 4.39
N ALA A 89 3.13 -0.57 4.75
CA ALA A 89 4.28 0.30 4.99
C ALA A 89 4.70 1.08 3.72
N LEU A 90 4.81 0.38 2.59
CA LEU A 90 5.15 0.97 1.29
C LEU A 90 4.09 1.98 0.84
N VAL A 91 2.82 1.59 0.83
CA VAL A 91 1.73 2.46 0.38
C VAL A 91 1.56 3.62 1.37
N GLY A 92 1.66 3.38 2.68
CA GLY A 92 1.66 4.42 3.70
C GLY A 92 2.78 5.44 3.52
N CYS A 93 3.97 5.01 3.08
CA CYS A 93 5.08 5.91 2.74
C CYS A 93 4.74 6.84 1.56
N VAL A 94 4.05 6.33 0.55
CA VAL A 94 3.62 7.11 -0.62
C VAL A 94 2.52 8.08 -0.22
N VAL A 95 1.43 7.56 0.36
CA VAL A 95 0.20 8.31 0.66
C VAL A 95 0.43 9.32 1.78
N GLY A 96 1.26 8.98 2.77
CA GLY A 96 1.56 9.85 3.91
C GLY A 96 2.15 11.19 3.49
N ALA A 97 2.98 11.22 2.45
CA ALA A 97 3.56 12.46 1.91
C ALA A 97 2.50 13.49 1.46
N PHE A 98 1.30 13.04 1.07
CA PHE A 98 0.17 13.90 0.67
C PHE A 98 -0.67 14.39 1.86
N GLY A 99 -0.27 14.08 3.10
CA GLY A 99 -0.93 14.55 4.31
C GLY A 99 -1.99 13.62 4.88
N ALA A 100 -2.49 13.99 6.07
CA ALA A 100 -3.38 13.17 6.88
C ALA A 100 -4.72 12.87 6.20
N VAL A 101 -5.29 13.83 5.47
CA VAL A 101 -6.57 13.65 4.75
C VAL A 101 -6.46 12.53 3.72
N THR A 102 -5.39 12.52 2.93
CA THR A 102 -5.14 11.49 1.92
C THR A 102 -4.90 10.12 2.57
N PHE A 103 -4.16 10.10 3.69
CA PHE A 103 -3.94 8.89 4.48
C PHE A 103 -5.24 8.28 5.03
N VAL A 104 -6.12 9.10 5.61
CA VAL A 104 -7.43 8.66 6.10
C VAL A 104 -8.31 8.17 4.94
N ARG A 105 -8.32 8.89 3.82
CA ARG A 105 -9.05 8.49 2.61
C ARG A 105 -8.59 7.12 2.10
N TRP A 106 -7.29 6.88 2.08
CA TRP A 106 -6.72 5.57 1.74
C TRP A 106 -7.24 4.47 2.65
N TRP A 107 -7.29 4.67 3.98
CA TRP A 107 -7.86 3.70 4.91
C TRP A 107 -9.33 3.41 4.66
N LEU A 108 -10.14 4.45 4.41
CA LEU A 108 -11.56 4.28 4.10
C LEU A 108 -11.77 3.50 2.80
N LEU A 109 -11.03 3.86 1.75
CA LEU A 109 -11.07 3.14 0.46
C LEU A 109 -10.62 1.70 0.63
N MET A 110 -9.55 1.44 1.39
CA MET A 110 -9.07 0.09 1.67
C MET A 110 -10.12 -0.73 2.43
N GLY A 111 -10.84 -0.13 3.38
CA GLY A 111 -11.95 -0.78 4.09
C GLY A 111 -13.08 -1.19 3.15
N VAL A 112 -13.57 -0.26 2.31
CA VAL A 112 -14.65 -0.53 1.34
C VAL A 112 -14.21 -1.57 0.30
N CYS A 113 -13.07 -1.34 -0.35
CA CYS A 113 -12.52 -2.26 -1.35
C CYS A 113 -12.21 -3.63 -0.74
N GLY A 114 -11.73 -3.67 0.51
CA GLY A 114 -11.41 -4.89 1.24
C GLY A 114 -12.65 -5.73 1.52
N LEU A 115 -13.74 -5.12 1.99
CA LEU A 115 -15.01 -5.80 2.21
C LEU A 115 -15.59 -6.39 0.91
N LEU A 116 -15.56 -5.60 -0.17
CA LEU A 116 -15.99 -6.08 -1.49
C LEU A 116 -15.12 -7.24 -1.98
N TRP A 117 -13.80 -7.13 -1.82
CA TRP A 117 -12.85 -8.15 -2.24
C TRP A 117 -13.03 -9.46 -1.46
N LEU A 118 -13.21 -9.39 -0.14
CA LEU A 118 -13.52 -10.53 0.72
C LEU A 118 -14.84 -11.20 0.35
N ALA A 119 -15.84 -10.44 -0.12
CA ALA A 119 -17.09 -11.00 -0.60
C ALA A 119 -16.94 -11.69 -1.97
N ILE A 120 -16.16 -11.12 -2.88
CA ILE A 120 -16.05 -11.59 -4.27
C ILE A 120 -15.07 -12.76 -4.40
N TRP A 121 -13.92 -12.71 -3.71
CA TRP A 121 -12.82 -13.66 -3.90
C TRP A 121 -13.21 -15.13 -3.67
N PRO A 122 -13.92 -15.51 -2.59
CA PRO A 122 -14.31 -16.91 -2.38
C PRO A 122 -15.20 -17.45 -3.51
N ARG A 123 -16.08 -16.60 -4.05
CA ARG A 123 -16.94 -16.95 -5.19
C ARG A 123 -16.14 -17.14 -6.47
N TYR A 124 -15.12 -16.30 -6.68
CA TYR A 124 -14.19 -16.42 -7.80
C TYR A 124 -13.34 -17.70 -7.70
N ALA A 125 -12.70 -17.94 -6.55
CA ALA A 125 -11.86 -19.11 -6.31
C ALA A 125 -12.65 -20.41 -6.47
N LYS A 126 -13.89 -20.48 -5.97
CA LYS A 126 -14.77 -21.65 -6.14
C LYS A 126 -15.06 -21.99 -7.61
N ARG A 127 -15.10 -20.98 -8.49
CA ARG A 127 -15.37 -21.17 -9.93
C ARG A 127 -14.14 -21.53 -10.74
N ARG A 128 -12.93 -21.47 -10.16
CA ARG A 128 -11.67 -21.67 -10.88
C ARG A 128 -10.82 -22.77 -10.20
N PRO A 129 -10.86 -24.01 -10.70
CA PRO A 129 -10.01 -25.09 -10.20
C PRO A 129 -8.53 -24.68 -10.27
N GLY A 130 -7.79 -24.85 -9.16
CA GLY A 130 -6.37 -24.51 -9.06
C GLY A 130 -6.05 -23.11 -8.50
N VAL A 131 -7.07 -22.29 -8.18
CA VAL A 131 -6.89 -21.01 -7.47
C VAL A 131 -7.03 -21.20 -5.97
N ASP A 132 -6.05 -20.74 -5.18
CA ASP A 132 -6.11 -20.78 -3.72
C ASP A 132 -7.29 -19.94 -3.18
N ALA A 133 -8.04 -20.51 -2.23
CA ALA A 133 -9.14 -19.86 -1.55
C ALA A 133 -8.69 -18.70 -0.64
N ARG A 134 -7.42 -18.67 -0.21
CA ARG A 134 -6.85 -17.55 0.54
C ARG A 134 -6.91 -16.27 -0.27
N VAL A 135 -7.40 -15.20 0.36
CA VAL A 135 -7.64 -13.92 -0.29
C VAL A 135 -6.33 -13.12 -0.36
N PRO A 136 -5.87 -12.67 -1.55
CA PRO A 136 -4.70 -11.80 -1.68
C PRO A 136 -5.12 -10.36 -1.35
N PHE A 137 -4.59 -9.74 -0.30
CA PHE A 137 -5.05 -8.43 0.15
C PHE A 137 -4.17 -7.27 -0.34
N VAL A 138 -2.94 -7.55 -0.76
CA VAL A 138 -2.01 -6.54 -1.32
C VAL A 138 -2.60 -5.75 -2.50
N PRO A 139 -3.33 -6.36 -3.46
CA PRO A 139 -3.99 -5.61 -4.52
C PRO A 139 -4.97 -4.56 -4.02
N VAL A 140 -5.69 -4.84 -2.93
CA VAL A 140 -6.62 -3.89 -2.31
C VAL A 140 -5.86 -2.71 -1.72
N ILE A 141 -4.78 -2.98 -0.97
CA ILE A 141 -3.93 -1.96 -0.34
C ILE A 141 -3.38 -0.98 -1.40
N VAL A 142 -2.82 -1.53 -2.48
CA VAL A 142 -2.19 -0.74 -3.56
C VAL A 142 -3.21 0.02 -4.38
N ALA A 143 -4.33 -0.62 -4.77
CA ALA A 143 -5.37 0.04 -5.56
C ALA A 143 -6.01 1.20 -4.77
N ALA A 144 -6.36 0.99 -3.50
CA ALA A 144 -6.88 2.04 -2.63
C ALA A 144 -5.89 3.21 -2.50
N GLY A 145 -4.60 2.92 -2.38
CA GLY A 145 -3.55 3.94 -2.29
C GLY A 145 -3.45 4.77 -3.57
N ALA A 146 -3.49 4.12 -4.74
CA ALA A 146 -3.49 4.80 -6.03
C ALA A 146 -4.69 5.72 -6.18
N PHE A 147 -5.90 5.26 -5.86
CA PHE A 147 -7.11 6.09 -5.90
C PHE A 147 -7.06 7.26 -4.92
N ALA A 148 -6.54 7.06 -3.71
CA ALA A 148 -6.40 8.13 -2.73
C ALA A 148 -5.47 9.24 -3.22
N VAL A 149 -4.31 8.89 -3.80
CA VAL A 149 -3.37 9.85 -4.37
C VAL A 149 -3.97 10.55 -5.59
N LEU A 150 -4.63 9.82 -6.50
CA LEU A 150 -5.30 10.42 -7.66
C LEU A 150 -6.33 11.46 -7.22
N ALA A 151 -7.15 11.15 -6.21
CA ALA A 151 -8.14 12.07 -5.66
C ALA A 151 -7.54 13.25 -4.88
N ALA A 152 -6.26 13.18 -4.47
CA ALA A 152 -5.55 14.29 -3.85
C ALA A 152 -4.82 15.19 -4.85
N VAL A 153 -4.52 14.67 -6.04
CA VAL A 153 -3.84 15.43 -7.11
C VAL A 153 -4.84 16.05 -8.10
N ALA A 154 -6.05 15.49 -8.20
CA ALA A 154 -7.11 15.97 -9.09
C ALA A 154 -8.05 17.02 -8.47
N GLY A 155 -7.97 17.24 -7.16
CA GLY A 155 -8.71 18.27 -6.44
C GLY A 155 -7.83 19.45 -6.09
#